data_AF-A0A8S9RQ14-F1
#
_entry.id   AF-A0A8S9RQ14-F1
#
_cell.length_a   1.000
_cell.length_b   1.000
_cell.length_c   1.000
_cell.angle_alpha   90.00
_cell.angle_beta   90.00
_cell.angle_gamma   90.00
#
_symmetry.space_group_name_H-M   'P 1'
#
loop_
_entity.id
_entity.type
_entity.pdbx_description
1 polymer ?
#
loop_
_entity_poly.entity_id
_entity_poly.type
_entity_poly.pdbx_seq_one_letter_code
_entity_poly.pdbx_strand_id
1 'polypeptide(L)'
;MSNKAPVLESLTLTLGPNFQAIDVGIWIETAVCHRVHAIIVNTLPYEEKGTMNSLPSSIYTCETLETLELSGCFCLDDIPFSVCLPSLKTLKTVNVEVSSLTRLLSGCPNLDHLVVHREDIDVDIVVPSLRKLNMVNYTGGQKGSGFVIDARSLVSLYIKDDVFNDYHRIEYMPKLEEAYVDITCGVRDHKFLKAFTCARALSLCLSFLEVRTTISILLKQDLC
;
A
#
# COMPACT_ATOMS: atom_id res chain seq x y z
N MET A 1 -42.49 8.59 -5.01
CA MET A 1 -42.12 8.19 -3.63
C MET A 1 -40.63 7.88 -3.62
N SER A 2 -39.82 8.85 -3.17
CA SER A 2 -38.37 8.72 -3.12
C SER A 2 -37.99 8.03 -1.81
N ASN A 3 -37.91 6.71 -1.81
CA ASN A 3 -37.28 6.01 -0.69
C ASN A 3 -35.76 6.20 -0.86
N LYS A 4 -35.23 7.33 -0.37
CA LYS A 4 -33.78 7.49 -0.21
C LYS A 4 -33.40 6.54 0.91
N ALA A 5 -33.08 5.30 0.56
CA ALA A 5 -32.42 4.39 1.48
C ALA A 5 -31.24 5.15 2.10
N PRO A 6 -31.06 5.12 3.43
CA PRO A 6 -29.96 5.82 4.07
C PRO A 6 -28.65 5.34 3.45
N VAL A 7 -27.88 6.29 2.91
CA VAL A 7 -26.53 6.02 2.40
C VAL A 7 -25.66 5.75 3.61
N LEU A 8 -25.05 4.57 3.66
CA LEU A 8 -24.04 4.30 4.68
C LEU A 8 -22.78 5.05 4.29
N GLU A 9 -22.35 6.03 5.07
CA GLU A 9 -21.16 6.81 4.71
C GLU A 9 -19.88 5.99 4.89
N SER A 10 -19.76 5.32 6.04
CA SER A 10 -18.59 4.52 6.41
C SER A 10 -18.95 3.29 7.22
N LEU A 11 -18.23 2.18 6.99
CA LEU A 11 -18.18 1.01 7.85
C LEU A 11 -16.80 0.93 8.52
N THR A 12 -16.77 1.02 9.84
CA THR A 12 -15.53 0.85 10.62
C THR A 12 -15.69 -0.32 11.59
N LEU A 13 -14.80 -1.29 11.47
CA LEU A 13 -14.79 -2.50 12.29
C LEU A 13 -13.43 -2.65 12.97
N THR A 14 -13.47 -2.87 14.29
CA THR A 14 -12.28 -3.25 15.07
C THR A 14 -12.60 -4.57 15.74
N LEU A 15 -11.91 -5.62 15.32
CA LEU A 15 -12.24 -6.99 15.65
C LEU A 15 -11.13 -7.59 16.52
N GLY A 16 -11.55 -8.20 17.63
CA GLY A 16 -10.65 -8.93 18.53
C GLY A 16 -10.16 -10.24 17.91
N PRO A 17 -9.50 -11.13 18.68
CA PRO A 17 -8.99 -12.40 18.16
C PRO A 17 -10.08 -13.46 17.84
N ASN A 18 -11.31 -13.32 18.36
CA ASN A 18 -12.32 -14.39 18.39
C ASN A 18 -13.57 -14.14 17.52
N PHE A 19 -13.47 -13.38 16.42
CA PHE A 19 -14.61 -13.16 15.51
C PHE A 19 -14.68 -14.24 14.42
N GLN A 20 -15.87 -14.47 13.87
CA GLN A 20 -16.04 -15.36 12.73
C GLN A 20 -15.89 -14.59 11.42
N ALA A 21 -15.12 -15.12 10.47
CA ALA A 21 -14.86 -14.49 9.19
C ALA A 21 -16.15 -14.25 8.35
N ILE A 22 -17.15 -15.12 8.54
CA ILE A 22 -18.44 -15.05 7.87
C ILE A 22 -19.17 -13.74 8.20
N ASP A 23 -19.12 -13.28 9.45
CA ASP A 23 -19.81 -12.06 9.87
C ASP A 23 -19.23 -10.81 9.20
N VAL A 24 -17.90 -10.77 9.03
CA VAL A 24 -17.20 -9.64 8.39
C VAL A 24 -17.56 -9.54 6.92
N GLY A 25 -17.59 -10.67 6.20
CA GLY A 25 -17.99 -10.71 4.80
C GLY A 25 -19.41 -10.16 4.60
N ILE A 26 -20.36 -10.56 5.45
CA ILE A 26 -21.75 -10.11 5.41
C ILE A 26 -21.86 -8.60 5.70
N TRP A 27 -21.12 -8.08 6.69
CA TRP A 27 -21.14 -6.65 7.01
C TRP A 27 -20.57 -5.80 5.87
N ILE A 28 -19.47 -6.25 5.25
CA ILE A 28 -18.88 -5.58 4.09
C ILE A 28 -19.83 -5.62 2.90
N GLU A 29 -20.40 -6.79 2.59
CA GLU A 29 -21.36 -6.92 1.49
C GLU A 29 -22.58 -6.03 1.69
N THR A 30 -23.10 -5.98 2.93
CA THR A 30 -24.20 -5.08 3.29
C THR A 30 -23.82 -3.62 3.11
N ALA A 31 -22.62 -3.21 3.52
CA ALA A 31 -22.14 -1.84 3.34
C ALA A 31 -22.01 -1.47 1.85
N VAL A 32 -21.47 -2.37 1.03
CA VAL A 32 -21.39 -2.21 -0.42
C VAL A 32 -22.79 -2.03 -1.04
N CYS A 33 -23.77 -2.84 -0.61
CA CYS A 33 -25.18 -2.69 -1.05
C CYS A 33 -25.78 -1.32 -0.70
N HIS A 34 -25.30 -0.69 0.37
CA HIS A 34 -25.72 0.64 0.79
C HIS A 34 -24.84 1.77 0.23
N ARG A 35 -24.05 1.49 -0.81
CA ARG A 35 -23.20 2.46 -1.51
C ARG A 35 -22.22 3.17 -0.56
N VAL A 36 -21.54 2.37 0.25
CA VAL A 36 -20.54 2.86 1.21
C VAL A 36 -19.41 3.62 0.53
N HIS A 37 -18.88 4.64 1.22
CA HIS A 37 -17.77 5.46 0.74
C HIS A 37 -16.45 5.11 1.45
N ALA A 38 -16.50 4.60 2.68
CA ALA A 38 -15.31 4.15 3.39
C ALA A 38 -15.52 2.80 4.08
N ILE A 39 -14.58 1.87 3.90
CA ILE A 39 -14.51 0.63 4.65
C ILE A 39 -13.15 0.59 5.35
N ILE A 40 -13.18 0.50 6.68
CA ILE A 40 -12.00 0.42 7.54
C ILE A 40 -12.16 -0.80 8.43
N VAL A 41 -11.32 -1.82 8.23
CA VAL A 41 -11.36 -3.04 9.04
C VAL A 41 -10.00 -3.32 9.64
N ASN A 42 -9.95 -3.27 10.96
CA ASN A 42 -8.77 -3.59 11.75
C ASN A 42 -9.02 -4.86 12.54
N THR A 43 -8.18 -5.86 12.32
CA THR A 43 -8.20 -7.11 13.09
C THR A 43 -6.95 -7.16 13.95
N LEU A 44 -7.12 -7.57 15.21
CA LEU A 44 -5.96 -7.84 16.06
C LEU A 44 -5.30 -9.15 15.62
N PRO A 45 -3.95 -9.23 15.61
CA PRO A 45 -3.24 -10.44 15.22
C PRO A 45 -3.63 -11.60 16.13
N TYR A 46 -3.95 -12.75 15.51
CA TYR A 46 -4.15 -14.02 16.20
C TYR A 46 -2.80 -14.74 16.32
N GLU A 47 -2.47 -15.27 17.49
CA GLU A 47 -1.17 -15.94 17.72
C GLU A 47 -1.05 -17.31 17.04
N GLU A 48 -2.18 -17.93 16.68
CA GLU A 48 -2.19 -19.15 15.88
C GLU A 48 -2.59 -18.83 14.44
N LYS A 49 -2.39 -19.77 13.53
CA LYS A 49 -2.72 -19.64 12.11
C LYS A 49 -4.25 -19.66 11.93
N GLY A 50 -4.91 -18.57 12.33
CA GLY A 50 -6.36 -18.39 12.30
C GLY A 50 -6.88 -18.29 10.87
N THR A 51 -8.20 -18.45 10.71
CA THR A 51 -8.86 -18.31 9.41
C THR A 51 -8.70 -16.88 8.89
N MET A 52 -8.06 -16.73 7.73
CA MET A 52 -7.95 -15.45 7.04
C MET A 52 -9.31 -15.03 6.47
N ASN A 53 -9.57 -13.72 6.49
CA ASN A 53 -10.79 -13.15 5.95
C ASN A 53 -10.62 -12.87 4.46
N SER A 54 -11.54 -13.38 3.65
CA SER A 54 -11.67 -12.96 2.25
C SER A 54 -12.68 -11.82 2.14
N LEU A 55 -12.44 -10.90 1.20
CA LEU A 55 -13.44 -9.88 0.89
C LEU A 55 -14.52 -10.45 -0.03
N PRO A 56 -15.78 -10.03 0.12
CA PRO A 56 -16.82 -10.37 -0.85
C PRO A 56 -16.47 -9.76 -2.21
N SER A 57 -16.75 -10.50 -3.30
CA SER A 57 -16.37 -10.10 -4.66
C SER A 57 -16.97 -8.75 -5.10
N SER A 58 -18.12 -8.38 -4.54
CA SER A 58 -18.82 -7.13 -4.80
C SER A 58 -17.98 -5.89 -4.47
N ILE A 59 -17.04 -5.97 -3.52
CA ILE A 59 -16.18 -4.85 -3.16
C ILE A 59 -15.34 -4.38 -4.34
N TYR A 60 -14.83 -5.31 -5.15
CA TYR A 60 -13.89 -5.02 -6.25
C TYR A 60 -14.53 -4.27 -7.42
N THR A 61 -15.85 -4.05 -7.37
CA THR A 61 -16.62 -3.31 -8.39
C THR A 61 -17.42 -2.15 -7.77
N CYS A 62 -17.16 -1.82 -6.49
CA CYS A 62 -17.90 -0.79 -5.78
C CYS A 62 -17.55 0.61 -6.31
N GLU A 63 -18.46 1.21 -7.06
CA GLU A 63 -18.25 2.52 -7.69
C GLU A 63 -18.21 3.69 -6.72
N THR A 64 -18.74 3.53 -5.49
CA THR A 64 -18.82 4.62 -4.50
C THR A 64 -17.70 4.59 -3.47
N LEU A 65 -16.96 3.48 -3.38
CA LEU A 65 -15.92 3.30 -2.38
C LEU A 65 -14.75 4.23 -2.65
N GLU A 66 -14.52 5.17 -1.73
CA GLU A 66 -13.42 6.15 -1.79
C GLU A 66 -12.22 5.73 -0.92
N THR A 67 -12.47 5.01 0.17
CA THR A 67 -11.43 4.57 1.12
C THR A 67 -11.60 3.10 1.46
N LEU A 68 -10.51 2.34 1.29
CA LEU A 68 -10.40 0.96 1.75
C LEU A 68 -9.16 0.81 2.63
N GLU A 69 -9.36 0.57 3.92
CA GLU A 69 -8.29 0.28 4.86
C GLU A 69 -8.49 -1.11 5.48
N LEU A 70 -7.49 -1.97 5.35
CA LEU A 70 -7.49 -3.33 5.86
C LEU A 70 -6.22 -3.56 6.67
N SER A 71 -6.37 -4.06 7.89
CA SER A 71 -5.26 -4.40 8.77
C SER A 71 -5.45 -5.78 9.42
N GLY A 72 -4.40 -6.60 9.36
CA GLY A 72 -4.33 -7.93 9.98
C GLY A 72 -4.84 -9.04 9.07
N CYS A 73 -5.58 -10.00 9.61
CA CYS A 73 -5.86 -11.33 9.04
C CYS A 73 -6.79 -11.31 7.81
N PHE A 74 -6.35 -10.73 6.69
CA PHE A 74 -7.04 -10.74 5.39
C PHE A 74 -6.21 -11.44 4.32
N CYS A 75 -6.89 -12.21 3.47
CA CYS A 75 -6.30 -12.86 2.31
C CYS A 75 -7.12 -12.49 1.06
N LEU A 76 -6.47 -11.79 0.12
CA LEU A 76 -7.06 -11.28 -1.12
C LEU A 76 -6.53 -12.08 -2.31
N ASP A 77 -6.87 -13.38 -2.35
CA ASP A 77 -6.42 -14.28 -3.40
C ASP A 77 -7.26 -14.18 -4.68
N ASP A 78 -8.57 -14.02 -4.52
CA ASP A 78 -9.56 -14.05 -5.61
C ASP A 78 -9.87 -12.66 -6.18
N ILE A 79 -8.84 -11.84 -6.43
CA ILE A 79 -9.03 -10.53 -7.07
C ILE A 79 -9.45 -10.76 -8.54
N PRO A 80 -10.67 -10.34 -8.94
CA PRO A 80 -11.16 -10.58 -10.29
C PRO A 80 -10.39 -9.72 -11.31
N PHE A 81 -10.24 -10.22 -12.54
CA PHE A 81 -9.67 -9.43 -13.65
C PHE A 81 -10.52 -8.21 -14.01
N SER A 82 -11.81 -8.23 -13.66
CA SER A 82 -12.75 -7.13 -13.84
C SER A 82 -12.75 -6.12 -12.70
N VAL A 83 -11.75 -6.15 -11.80
CA VAL A 83 -11.63 -5.18 -10.70
C VAL A 83 -11.68 -3.76 -11.24
N CYS A 84 -12.59 -2.95 -10.69
CA CYS A 84 -12.83 -1.58 -11.09
C CYS A 84 -13.39 -0.80 -9.90
N LEU A 85 -12.55 0.05 -9.33
CA LEU A 85 -12.79 0.86 -8.14
C LEU A 85 -12.62 2.34 -8.53
N PRO A 86 -13.52 2.90 -9.35
CA PRO A 86 -13.32 4.18 -10.01
C PRO A 86 -13.27 5.37 -9.03
N SER A 87 -13.88 5.26 -7.85
CA SER A 87 -13.88 6.34 -6.85
C SER A 87 -12.82 6.19 -5.79
N LEU A 88 -12.04 5.09 -5.78
CA LEU A 88 -11.10 4.80 -4.72
C LEU A 88 -9.92 5.78 -4.77
N LYS A 89 -9.79 6.56 -3.70
CA LYS A 89 -8.74 7.57 -3.49
C LYS A 89 -7.69 7.09 -2.49
N THR A 90 -8.09 6.28 -1.51
CA THR A 90 -7.19 5.77 -0.46
C THR A 90 -7.28 4.26 -0.36
N LEU A 91 -6.13 3.60 -0.49
CA LEU A 91 -5.97 2.17 -0.25
C LEU A 91 -4.88 1.96 0.80
N LYS A 92 -5.22 1.27 1.88
CA LYS A 92 -4.27 0.87 2.91
C LYS A 92 -4.39 -0.62 3.22
N THR A 93 -3.29 -1.33 3.12
CA THR A 93 -3.17 -2.74 3.44
C THR A 93 -2.01 -2.95 4.39
N VAL A 94 -2.29 -3.39 5.62
CA VAL A 94 -1.28 -3.65 6.66
C VAL A 94 -1.38 -5.09 7.12
N ASN A 95 -0.32 -5.87 6.95
CA ASN A 95 -0.26 -7.31 7.23
C ASN A 95 -1.36 -8.12 6.51
N VAL A 96 -1.73 -7.69 5.30
CA VAL A 96 -2.73 -8.35 4.45
C VAL A 96 -2.02 -9.20 3.40
N GLU A 97 -2.41 -10.46 3.27
CA GLU A 97 -1.98 -11.32 2.18
C GLU A 97 -2.73 -10.94 0.90
N VAL A 98 -2.00 -10.62 -0.17
CA VAL A 98 -2.59 -10.24 -1.47
C VAL A 98 -1.85 -11.00 -2.56
N SER A 99 -2.57 -11.82 -3.32
CA SER A 99 -1.99 -12.63 -4.41
C SER A 99 -1.44 -11.77 -5.54
N SER A 100 -2.11 -10.66 -5.86
CA SER A 100 -1.66 -9.71 -6.87
C SER A 100 -2.12 -8.30 -6.54
N LEU A 101 -1.29 -7.56 -5.79
CA LEU A 101 -1.55 -6.15 -5.51
C LEU A 101 -1.55 -5.34 -6.82
N THR A 102 -0.67 -5.66 -7.77
CA THR A 102 -0.65 -5.06 -9.11
C THR A 102 -2.02 -5.13 -9.80
N ARG A 103 -2.70 -6.28 -9.73
CA ARG A 103 -4.05 -6.43 -10.30
C ARG A 103 -5.05 -5.50 -9.62
N LEU A 104 -5.06 -5.46 -8.29
CA LEU A 104 -5.95 -4.55 -7.55
C LEU A 104 -5.71 -3.08 -7.93
N LEU A 105 -4.44 -2.65 -7.99
CA LEU A 105 -4.06 -1.28 -8.34
C LEU A 105 -4.48 -0.92 -9.77
N SER A 106 -4.42 -1.85 -10.73
CA SER A 106 -4.84 -1.62 -12.11
C SER A 106 -6.32 -1.23 -12.25
N GLY A 107 -7.15 -1.64 -11.29
CA GLY A 107 -8.57 -1.28 -11.22
C GLY A 107 -8.85 0.05 -10.51
N CYS A 108 -7.84 0.76 -10.00
CA CYS A 108 -8.02 1.96 -9.16
C CYS A 108 -7.49 3.24 -9.86
N PRO A 109 -8.16 3.75 -10.90
CA PRO A 109 -7.62 4.82 -11.76
C PRO A 109 -7.46 6.18 -11.08
N ASN A 110 -8.13 6.41 -9.95
CA ASN A 110 -8.12 7.68 -9.21
C ASN A 110 -7.45 7.59 -7.83
N LEU A 111 -6.67 6.54 -7.59
CA LEU A 111 -5.98 6.32 -6.33
C LEU A 111 -4.95 7.43 -6.08
N ASP A 112 -5.11 8.18 -4.99
CA ASP A 112 -4.26 9.31 -4.58
C ASP A 112 -3.26 8.89 -3.51
N HIS A 113 -3.66 8.00 -2.59
CA HIS A 113 -2.86 7.56 -1.45
C HIS A 113 -2.84 6.03 -1.32
N LEU A 114 -1.64 5.47 -1.30
CA LEU A 114 -1.39 4.04 -1.13
C LEU A 114 -0.49 3.78 0.09
N VAL A 115 -0.93 2.90 0.97
CA VAL A 115 -0.15 2.40 2.12
C VAL A 115 -0.07 0.87 2.06
N VAL A 116 1.14 0.32 2.02
CA VAL A 116 1.37 -1.13 1.92
C VAL A 116 2.43 -1.54 2.93
N HIS A 117 2.01 -2.21 4.00
CA HIS A 117 2.91 -2.75 5.02
C HIS A 117 2.72 -4.26 5.05
N ARG A 118 3.74 -5.05 4.71
CA ARG A 118 3.67 -6.52 4.73
C ARG A 118 5.06 -7.13 4.58
N GLU A 119 5.13 -8.44 4.73
CA GLU A 119 6.29 -9.23 4.34
C GLU A 119 6.27 -9.51 2.82
N ASP A 120 7.47 -9.61 2.24
CA ASP A 120 7.73 -10.00 0.86
C ASP A 120 6.90 -9.22 -0.18
N ILE A 121 7.05 -7.89 -0.18
CA ILE A 121 6.39 -7.02 -1.16
C ILE A 121 6.93 -7.28 -2.58
N ASP A 122 6.08 -7.87 -3.43
CA ASP A 122 6.27 -8.00 -4.88
C ASP A 122 5.10 -7.30 -5.61
N VAL A 123 5.38 -6.15 -6.21
CA VAL A 123 4.35 -5.29 -6.82
C VAL A 123 4.90 -4.32 -7.86
N ASP A 124 4.12 -4.11 -8.92
CA ASP A 124 4.31 -3.00 -9.86
C ASP A 124 3.31 -1.88 -9.55
N ILE A 125 3.83 -0.76 -9.05
CA ILE A 125 3.06 0.45 -8.76
C ILE A 125 3.13 1.37 -9.97
N VAL A 126 2.20 1.15 -10.90
CA VAL A 126 2.03 1.95 -12.13
C VAL A 126 0.66 2.64 -12.05
N VAL A 127 0.57 3.65 -11.19
CA VAL A 127 -0.69 4.36 -10.88
C VAL A 127 -0.50 5.86 -11.13
N PRO A 128 -0.95 6.39 -12.29
CA PRO A 128 -0.68 7.77 -12.70
C PRO A 128 -1.27 8.84 -11.79
N SER A 129 -2.34 8.54 -11.05
CA SER A 129 -3.01 9.43 -10.10
C SER A 129 -2.32 9.49 -8.74
N LEU A 130 -1.40 8.56 -8.45
CA LEU A 130 -0.86 8.38 -7.10
C LEU A 130 0.01 9.58 -6.70
N ARG A 131 -0.31 10.18 -5.55
CA ARG A 131 0.38 11.34 -4.98
C ARG A 131 1.13 11.02 -3.69
N LYS A 132 0.68 10.03 -2.93
CA LYS A 132 1.31 9.61 -1.67
C LYS A 132 1.51 8.10 -1.65
N LEU A 133 2.73 7.68 -1.36
CA LEU A 133 3.09 6.28 -1.25
C LEU A 133 3.83 6.02 0.07
N ASN A 134 3.32 5.08 0.87
CA ASN A 134 3.97 4.60 2.08
C ASN A 134 4.11 3.08 2.01
N MET A 135 5.35 2.60 1.89
CA MET A 135 5.67 1.18 1.80
C MET A 135 6.59 0.77 2.93
N VAL A 136 6.25 -0.33 3.59
CA VAL A 136 7.08 -0.97 4.61
C VAL A 136 7.13 -2.46 4.33
N ASN A 137 8.30 -2.93 3.93
CA ASN A 137 8.56 -4.35 3.74
C ASN A 137 9.24 -4.91 5.00
N TYR A 138 8.59 -5.86 5.66
CA TYR A 138 9.14 -6.54 6.84
C TYR A 138 9.95 -7.76 6.39
N THR A 139 11.12 -8.01 7.01
CA THR A 139 12.00 -9.12 6.65
C THR A 139 11.54 -10.45 7.22
N GLY A 140 11.20 -11.40 6.33
CA GLY A 140 10.99 -12.81 6.66
C GLY A 140 12.19 -13.72 6.38
N GLY A 141 13.35 -13.16 5.99
CA GLY A 141 14.53 -13.94 5.62
C GLY A 141 14.42 -14.70 4.28
N GLN A 142 13.40 -14.41 3.45
CA GLN A 142 13.21 -15.02 2.14
C GLN A 142 13.91 -14.25 1.01
N LYS A 143 14.27 -14.99 -0.04
CA LYS A 143 15.06 -14.50 -1.18
C LYS A 143 14.15 -13.97 -2.30
N GLY A 144 14.26 -12.70 -2.63
CA GLY A 144 14.06 -12.23 -4.02
C GLY A 144 12.77 -11.50 -4.36
N SER A 145 12.11 -10.86 -3.40
CA SER A 145 11.06 -9.88 -3.70
C SER A 145 11.65 -8.57 -4.25
N GLY A 146 10.92 -7.91 -5.15
CA GLY A 146 11.30 -6.65 -5.76
C GLY A 146 10.04 -5.87 -6.14
N PHE A 147 10.15 -4.57 -6.30
CA PHE A 147 9.02 -3.75 -6.73
C PHE A 147 9.43 -2.78 -7.82
N VAL A 148 8.46 -2.41 -8.65
CA VAL A 148 8.58 -1.33 -9.63
C VAL A 148 7.71 -0.16 -9.16
N ILE A 149 8.26 1.05 -9.16
CA ILE A 149 7.49 2.27 -8.91
C ILE A 149 7.64 3.19 -10.12
N ASP A 150 6.56 3.34 -10.90
CA ASP A 150 6.40 4.32 -11.96
C ASP A 150 5.16 5.18 -11.67
N ALA A 151 5.35 6.15 -10.75
CA ALA A 151 4.30 7.05 -10.27
C ALA A 151 4.75 8.52 -10.46
N ARG A 152 4.59 9.04 -11.68
CA ARG A 152 5.09 10.40 -12.03
C ARG A 152 4.36 11.56 -11.34
N SER A 153 3.20 11.29 -10.74
CA SER A 153 2.44 12.29 -9.98
C SER A 153 2.78 12.30 -8.49
N LEU A 154 3.70 11.44 -8.05
CA LEU A 154 4.03 11.29 -6.65
C LEU A 154 4.65 12.57 -6.08
N VAL A 155 4.14 12.99 -4.91
CA VAL A 155 4.57 14.18 -4.17
C VAL A 155 5.24 13.79 -2.86
N SER A 156 4.78 12.72 -2.22
CA SER A 156 5.33 12.21 -0.97
C SER A 156 5.61 10.72 -1.06
N LEU A 157 6.84 10.35 -0.70
CA LEU A 157 7.32 8.97 -0.69
C LEU A 157 7.86 8.58 0.68
N TYR A 158 7.43 7.44 1.18
CA TYR A 158 8.03 6.77 2.32
C TYR A 158 8.28 5.31 1.95
N ILE A 159 9.53 4.88 1.95
CA ILE A 159 9.93 3.48 1.75
C ILE A 159 10.79 3.06 2.93
N LYS A 160 10.41 1.96 3.54
CA LYS A 160 11.28 1.17 4.41
C LYS A 160 11.35 -0.25 3.89
N ASP A 161 12.54 -0.69 3.55
CA ASP A 161 12.79 -1.99 2.94
C ASP A 161 14.10 -2.60 3.44
N ASP A 162 14.04 -3.87 3.78
CA ASP A 162 15.12 -4.63 4.42
C ASP A 162 15.48 -5.89 3.58
N VAL A 163 15.24 -5.86 2.26
CA VAL A 163 15.57 -7.02 1.38
C VAL A 163 17.08 -7.21 1.20
N PHE A 164 17.53 -8.46 1.13
CA PHE A 164 18.93 -8.82 0.86
C PHE A 164 19.41 -8.63 -0.59
N ASN A 165 18.51 -8.45 -1.56
CA ASN A 165 18.82 -8.34 -2.98
C ASN A 165 18.10 -7.15 -3.62
N ASP A 166 18.84 -6.30 -4.32
CA ASP A 166 18.31 -5.15 -5.03
C ASP A 166 17.76 -5.52 -6.41
N TYR A 167 16.48 -5.90 -6.46
CA TYR A 167 15.71 -6.04 -7.70
C TYR A 167 14.73 -4.88 -7.91
N HIS A 168 14.84 -3.82 -7.11
CA HIS A 168 13.90 -2.71 -7.13
C HIS A 168 14.16 -1.81 -8.35
N ARG A 169 13.08 -1.33 -8.96
CA ARG A 169 13.15 -0.33 -10.03
C ARG A 169 12.28 0.85 -9.67
N ILE A 170 12.92 1.95 -9.35
CA ILE A 170 12.24 3.21 -9.03
C ILE A 170 12.50 4.17 -10.18
N GLU A 171 11.43 4.52 -10.88
CA GLU A 171 11.48 5.43 -12.04
C GLU A 171 11.45 6.90 -11.59
N TYR A 172 11.86 7.79 -12.49
CA TYR A 172 11.96 9.22 -12.23
C TYR A 172 10.61 9.88 -11.84
N MET A 173 10.62 10.63 -10.73
CA MET A 173 9.44 11.26 -10.14
C MET A 173 9.55 12.80 -10.17
N PRO A 174 9.10 13.46 -11.25
CA PRO A 174 9.32 14.89 -11.46
C PRO A 174 8.57 15.81 -10.48
N LYS A 175 7.55 15.30 -9.78
CA LYS A 175 6.73 16.08 -8.84
C LYS A 175 7.03 15.78 -7.38
N LEU A 176 8.05 14.97 -7.10
CA LEU A 176 8.38 14.55 -5.75
C LEU A 176 8.84 15.76 -4.93
N GLU A 177 8.21 16.01 -3.80
CA GLU A 177 8.57 17.09 -2.89
C GLU A 177 9.27 16.54 -1.64
N GLU A 178 8.76 15.44 -1.09
CA GLU A 178 9.24 14.83 0.15
C GLU A 178 9.49 13.33 -0.03
N ALA A 179 10.64 12.85 0.43
CA ALA A 179 11.00 11.44 0.38
C ALA A 179 11.76 11.01 1.62
N TYR A 180 11.30 9.92 2.23
CA TYR A 180 12.06 9.11 3.17
C TYR A 180 12.32 7.74 2.53
N VAL A 181 13.58 7.35 2.46
CA VAL A 181 13.99 6.08 1.84
C VAL A 181 15.00 5.38 2.73
N ASP A 182 14.58 4.24 3.26
CA ASP A 182 15.38 3.34 4.09
C ASP A 182 15.41 2.00 3.40
N ILE A 183 16.35 1.84 2.46
CA ILE A 183 16.58 0.59 1.72
C ILE A 183 18.00 0.17 2.10
N THR A 184 18.11 -0.55 3.21
CA THR A 184 19.40 -0.73 3.89
C THR A 184 20.11 -2.02 3.52
N CYS A 185 19.43 -3.03 3.03
CA CYS A 185 20.06 -4.31 2.69
C CYS A 185 20.13 -4.49 1.17
N GLY A 186 21.16 -5.18 0.66
CA GLY A 186 21.21 -5.65 -0.74
C GLY A 186 21.50 -4.64 -1.85
N VAL A 187 21.51 -3.33 -1.58
CA VAL A 187 21.77 -2.28 -2.58
C VAL A 187 23.24 -2.29 -2.99
N ARG A 188 23.52 -2.37 -4.30
CA ARG A 188 24.89 -2.41 -4.85
C ARG A 188 25.34 -1.12 -5.53
N ASP A 189 24.42 -0.32 -6.06
CA ASP A 189 24.78 0.86 -6.87
C ASP A 189 23.88 2.08 -6.65
N HIS A 190 22.90 1.99 -5.75
CA HIS A 190 21.99 3.09 -5.38
C HIS A 190 21.38 3.82 -6.59
N LYS A 191 21.21 3.14 -7.74
CA LYS A 191 20.72 3.76 -8.98
C LYS A 191 19.35 4.43 -8.83
N PHE A 192 18.54 3.94 -7.89
CA PHE A 192 17.24 4.50 -7.56
C PHE A 192 17.33 5.96 -7.08
N LEU A 193 18.47 6.45 -6.58
CA LEU A 193 18.63 7.84 -6.16
C LEU A 193 18.38 8.84 -7.30
N LYS A 194 18.57 8.43 -8.56
CA LYS A 194 18.25 9.24 -9.74
C LYS A 194 16.76 9.59 -9.82
N ALA A 195 15.89 8.75 -9.23
CA ALA A 195 14.46 8.97 -9.21
C ALA A 195 14.04 10.19 -8.37
N PHE A 196 14.86 10.56 -7.37
CA PHE A 196 14.50 11.53 -6.35
C PHE A 196 15.12 12.91 -6.55
N THR A 197 15.68 13.17 -7.73
CA THR A 197 16.43 14.41 -8.04
C THR A 197 15.59 15.69 -7.95
N CYS A 198 14.26 15.60 -7.92
CA CYS A 198 13.35 16.73 -7.73
C CYS A 198 12.92 16.97 -6.28
N ALA A 199 13.23 16.05 -5.35
CA ALA A 199 12.78 16.15 -3.97
C ALA A 199 13.38 17.39 -3.28
N ARG A 200 12.53 18.15 -2.58
CA ARG A 200 12.93 19.29 -1.75
C ARG A 200 13.42 18.82 -0.37
N ALA A 201 12.79 17.78 0.16
CA ALA A 201 13.20 17.14 1.40
C ALA A 201 13.48 15.66 1.13
N LEU A 202 14.75 15.25 1.27
CA LEU A 202 15.19 13.87 1.09
C LEU A 202 15.87 13.37 2.38
N SER A 203 15.34 12.29 2.95
CA SER A 203 15.93 11.57 4.08
C SER A 203 16.28 10.16 3.64
N LEU A 204 17.55 9.79 3.79
CA LEU A 204 18.06 8.49 3.39
C LEU A 204 18.61 7.74 4.62
N CYS A 205 18.26 6.47 4.75
CA CYS A 205 18.96 5.53 5.61
C CYS A 205 19.76 4.58 4.71
N LEU A 206 21.09 4.57 4.89
CA LEU A 206 22.03 3.78 4.09
C LEU A 206 22.78 2.85 5.05
N SER A 207 22.95 1.58 4.68
CA SER A 207 23.74 0.66 5.51
C SER A 207 25.24 0.91 5.37
N PHE A 208 25.93 0.84 6.51
CA PHE A 208 27.33 1.24 6.66
C PHE A 208 28.36 0.27 6.08
N LEU A 209 27.96 -0.83 5.41
CA LEU A 209 28.92 -1.79 4.85
C LEU A 209 29.73 -1.21 3.67
N GLU A 210 29.29 -0.08 3.09
CA GLU A 210 30.01 0.65 2.05
C GLU A 210 30.65 1.97 2.54
N VAL A 211 30.49 2.32 3.82
CA VAL A 211 30.94 3.60 4.38
C VAL A 211 32.22 3.39 5.21
N ARG A 212 33.37 3.37 4.53
CA ARG A 212 34.68 3.55 5.20
C ARG A 212 34.94 5.00 5.66
N THR A 213 33.98 5.91 5.55
CA THR A 213 34.12 7.26 6.10
C THR A 213 32.75 7.81 6.50
N THR A 214 32.51 7.85 7.82
CA THR A 214 31.33 8.40 8.48
C THR A 214 30.95 9.78 7.96
N ILE A 215 29.82 9.92 7.26
CA ILE A 215 28.99 11.13 7.33
C ILE A 215 27.52 10.70 7.21
N SER A 216 26.77 10.89 8.30
CA SER A 216 25.31 11.00 8.25
C SER A 216 24.97 12.31 7.52
N ILE A 217 24.80 12.25 6.20
CA ILE A 217 24.41 13.42 5.42
C ILE A 217 22.89 13.56 5.48
N LEU A 218 22.42 14.46 6.35
CA LEU A 218 21.13 15.11 6.21
C LEU A 218 21.23 16.07 5.00
N LEU A 219 20.87 15.61 3.80
CA LEU A 219 20.69 16.50 2.65
C LEU A 219 19.34 17.22 2.80
N LYS A 220 19.29 18.30 3.58
CA LYS A 220 18.28 19.33 3.36
C LYS A 220 18.69 20.10 2.11
N GLN A 221 18.05 19.80 0.99
CA GLN A 221 18.23 20.54 -0.25
C GLN A 221 17.25 21.73 -0.26
N ASP A 222 17.59 22.81 0.45
CA ASP A 222 16.89 24.09 0.29
C ASP A 222 17.35 24.71 -1.04
N LEU A 223 16.59 24.50 -2.12
CA LEU A 223 16.79 25.19 -3.40
C LEU A 223 15.60 26.12 -3.68
N CYS A 224 15.90 27.43 -3.72
CA CYS A 224 15.04 28.51 -4.20
C CYS A 224 14.59 28.29 -5.65
#